data_AF-A0A936CD59-F1
#
_entry.id   AF-A0A936CD59-F1
#
_cell.length_a   1.000
_cell.length_b   1.000
_cell.length_c   1.000
_cell.angle_alpha   90.00
_cell.angle_beta   90.00
_cell.angle_gamma   90.00
#
_symmetry.space_group_name_H-M   'P 1'
#
loop_
_entity.id
_entity.type
_entity.pdbx_description
1 polymer ?
#
loop_
_entity_poly.entity_id
_entity_poly.type
_entity_poly.pdbx_seq_one_letter_code
_entity_poly.pdbx_strand_id
1 'polypeptide(L)'
;MSQRHVSFVESGRAAPSRELLAGWLHELEAPLVVRNEAMLQAGYAPVYSSAPLHDPALARAREALDRLVQAHDPLPALLLDAEWNVRGGNRGGH
;
A
#
# COMPACT_ATOMS: atom_id res chain seq x y z
N MET A 1 10.88 13.37 19.95
CA MET A 1 10.52 14.37 18.91
C MET A 1 9.99 15.63 19.59
N SER A 2 10.30 16.84 19.13
CA SER A 2 9.80 18.10 19.71
C SER A 2 8.87 18.85 18.75
N GLN A 3 7.90 19.60 19.27
CA GLN A 3 6.96 20.39 18.45
C GLN A 3 7.67 21.36 17.49
N ARG A 4 8.82 21.91 17.90
CA ARG A 4 9.64 22.77 17.05
C ARG A 4 10.18 22.04 15.82
N HIS A 5 10.62 20.79 15.98
CA HIS A 5 11.11 19.99 14.84
C HIS A 5 9.97 19.64 13.88
N VAL A 6 8.81 19.25 14.42
CA VAL A 6 7.60 19.01 13.62
C VAL A 6 7.24 20.22 12.77
N SER A 7 7.19 21.41 13.38
CA SER A 7 6.91 22.67 12.65
C SER A 7 7.97 23.01 11.59
N PHE A 8 9.24 22.70 11.83
CA PHE A 8 10.30 22.90 10.82
C PHE A 8 10.14 21.95 9.64
N VAL A 9 9.73 20.71 9.88
CA VAL A 9 9.42 19.75 8.81
C VAL A 9 8.21 20.20 8.01
N GLU A 10 7.11 20.61 8.68
CA GLU A 10 5.90 21.13 8.02
C GLU A 10 6.16 22.37 7.17
N SER A 11 7.12 23.22 7.58
CA SER A 11 7.52 24.42 6.84
C SER A 11 8.65 24.19 5.83
N GLY A 12 9.08 22.94 5.62
CA GLY A 12 10.14 22.58 4.66
C GLY A 12 11.56 23.01 5.08
N ARG A 13 11.75 23.43 6.33
CA ARG A 13 13.03 23.88 6.89
C ARG A 13 13.90 22.74 7.41
N ALA A 14 13.34 21.54 7.54
CA ALA A 14 14.05 20.33 7.93
C ALA A 14 13.45 19.11 7.22
N ALA A 15 14.26 18.07 6.99
CA ALA A 15 13.75 16.77 6.55
C ALA A 15 13.13 16.01 7.74
N PRO A 16 12.02 15.26 7.53
CA PRO A 16 11.46 14.41 8.58
C PRO A 16 12.44 13.29 8.95
N SER A 17 12.53 12.92 10.23
CA SER A 17 13.19 11.67 10.60
C SER A 17 12.41 10.47 10.06
N ARG A 18 13.06 9.32 9.93
CA ARG A 18 12.43 8.07 9.49
C ARG A 18 11.22 7.71 10.35
N GLU A 19 11.31 7.87 11.67
CA GLU A 19 10.24 7.56 12.62
C GLU A 19 9.08 8.54 12.50
N LEU A 20 9.37 9.83 12.31
CA LEU A 20 8.33 10.85 12.11
C LEU A 20 7.57 10.61 10.81
N LEU A 21 8.28 10.33 9.72
CA LEU A 21 7.68 10.03 8.42
C LEU A 21 6.82 8.76 8.48
N ALA A 22 7.34 7.70 9.10
CA ALA A 22 6.58 6.45 9.29
C ALA A 22 5.31 6.68 10.12
N GLY A 23 5.40 7.47 11.19
CA GLY A 23 4.25 7.81 12.04
C GLY A 23 3.18 8.59 11.27
N TRP A 24 3.55 9.65 10.55
CA TRP A 24 2.58 10.41 9.75
C TRP A 24 1.90 9.57 8.68
N LEU A 25 2.65 8.76 7.95
CA LEU A 25 2.08 7.88 6.93
C LEU A 25 1.19 6.78 7.53
N HIS A 26 1.45 6.38 8.77
CA HIS A 26 0.59 5.50 9.53
C HIS A 26 -0.74 6.17 9.88
N GLU A 27 -0.70 7.36 10.49
CA GLU A 27 -1.88 8.13 10.91
C GLU A 27 -2.75 8.59 9.72
N LEU A 28 -2.14 8.86 8.57
CA LEU A 28 -2.85 9.18 7.34
C LEU A 28 -3.44 7.95 6.63
N GLU A 29 -3.29 6.76 7.22
CA GLU A 29 -3.71 5.48 6.64
C GLU A 29 -3.18 5.27 5.22
N ALA A 30 -2.01 5.84 4.92
CA ALA A 30 -1.46 5.82 3.56
C ALA A 30 -1.22 4.37 3.11
N PRO A 31 -1.56 3.99 1.86
CA PRO A 31 -1.28 2.65 1.34
C PRO A 31 0.21 2.29 1.47
N LEU A 32 0.54 1.02 1.74
CA LEU A 32 1.92 0.57 1.99
C LEU A 32 2.90 0.95 0.86
N VAL A 33 2.42 0.93 -0.40
CA VAL A 33 3.19 1.36 -1.58
C VAL A 33 3.57 2.83 -1.46
N VAL A 34 2.59 3.70 -1.19
CA VAL A 34 2.81 5.14 -0.96
C VAL A 34 3.77 5.38 0.20
N ARG A 35 3.71 4.56 1.25
CA ARG A 35 4.64 4.68 2.38
C ARG A 35 6.09 4.41 1.96
N ASN A 36 6.31 3.36 1.16
CA ASN A 36 7.63 3.03 0.65
C ASN A 36 8.15 4.09 -0.33
N GLU A 37 7.29 4.63 -1.20
CA GLU A 37 7.65 5.72 -2.10
C GLU A 37 8.07 6.96 -1.32
N ALA A 38 7.30 7.37 -0.30
CA ALA A 38 7.64 8.50 0.55
C ALA A 38 8.98 8.29 1.28
N MET A 39 9.25 7.08 1.78
CA MET A 39 10.55 6.74 2.39
C MET A 39 11.71 6.91 1.40
N LEU A 40 11.56 6.40 0.18
CA LEU A 40 12.57 6.54 -0.87
C LEU A 40 12.82 8.00 -1.24
N GLN A 41 11.76 8.80 -1.40
CA GLN A 41 11.89 10.24 -1.69
C GLN A 41 12.58 11.01 -0.56
N ALA A 42 12.42 10.57 0.70
CA ALA A 42 13.11 11.12 1.85
C ALA A 42 14.55 10.58 2.04
N GLY A 43 15.03 9.71 1.14
CA GLY A 43 16.37 9.12 1.21
C GLY A 43 16.50 7.92 2.16
N TYR A 44 15.39 7.32 2.57
CA TYR A 44 15.34 6.13 3.42
C TYR A 44 15.02 4.87 2.62
N ALA A 45 15.45 3.71 3.16
CA ALA A 45 15.07 2.42 2.60
C ALA A 45 13.56 2.14 2.80
N PRO A 46 12.90 1.45 1.86
CA PRO A 46 11.53 0.97 2.02
C PRO A 46 11.36 0.17 3.31
N VAL A 47 10.21 0.31 3.96
CA VAL A 47 9.90 -0.35 5.24
C VAL A 47 9.12 -1.64 5.00
N TYR A 48 8.25 -1.65 4.00
CA TYR A 48 7.37 -2.77 3.70
C TYR A 48 7.88 -3.56 2.50
N SER A 49 7.84 -4.88 2.56
CA SER A 49 8.12 -5.71 1.39
C SER A 49 7.02 -5.54 0.34
N SER A 50 7.43 -5.52 -0.92
CA SER A 50 6.52 -5.55 -2.08
C SER A 50 6.96 -6.70 -2.97
N ALA A 51 5.99 -7.48 -3.44
CA ALA A 51 6.21 -8.56 -4.37
C ALA A 51 5.13 -8.48 -5.48
N PRO A 52 5.46 -8.79 -6.74
CA PRO A 52 4.46 -8.87 -7.80
C PRO A 52 3.34 -9.85 -7.41
N LEU A 53 2.10 -9.59 -7.84
CA LEU A 53 0.96 -10.46 -7.53
C LEU A 53 1.16 -11.93 -7.97
N HIS A 54 1.98 -12.16 -9.00
CA HIS A 54 2.34 -13.48 -9.53
C HIS A 54 3.57 -14.10 -8.86
N ASP A 55 4.16 -13.44 -7.86
CA ASP A 55 5.28 -13.98 -7.10
C ASP A 55 4.88 -15.34 -6.46
N PRO A 56 5.73 -16.38 -6.58
CA PRO A 56 5.51 -17.67 -5.93
C PRO A 56 5.26 -17.55 -4.42
N ALA A 57 5.88 -16.59 -3.74
CA ALA A 57 5.68 -16.35 -2.32
C ALA A 57 4.23 -15.93 -1.99
N LEU A 58 3.51 -15.34 -2.95
CA LEU A 58 2.11 -14.91 -2.80
C LEU A 58 1.09 -15.93 -3.33
N ALA A 59 1.52 -17.13 -3.77
CA ALA A 59 0.62 -18.11 -4.38
C ALA A 59 -0.61 -18.45 -3.51
N ARG A 60 -0.41 -18.61 -2.19
CA ARG A 60 -1.50 -18.92 -1.25
C ARG A 60 -2.46 -17.76 -1.05
N ALA A 61 -1.95 -16.52 -1.04
CA ALA A 61 -2.79 -15.34 -0.96
C ALA A 61 -3.63 -15.18 -2.24
N ARG A 62 -3.03 -15.41 -3.40
CA ARG A 62 -3.73 -15.39 -4.69
C ARG A 62 -4.83 -16.43 -4.77
N GLU A 63 -4.56 -17.68 -4.37
CA GLU A 63 -5.59 -18.74 -4.28
C GLU A 63 -6.78 -18.33 -3.39
N ALA A 64 -6.52 -17.63 -2.28
CA ALA A 64 -7.56 -17.16 -1.39
C ALA A 64 -8.39 -16.02 -2.02
N LEU A 65 -7.75 -15.07 -2.68
CA LEU A 65 -8.43 -13.99 -3.42
C LEU A 65 -9.30 -14.56 -4.54
N ASP A 66 -8.79 -15.51 -5.31
CA ASP A 66 -9.54 -16.17 -6.38
C ASP A 66 -10.79 -16.85 -5.80
N ARG A 67 -10.66 -17.61 -4.69
CA ARG A 67 -11.81 -18.26 -4.04
C ARG A 67 -12.84 -17.25 -3.53
N LEU A 68 -12.39 -16.13 -2.95
CA LEU A 68 -13.29 -15.09 -2.45
C LEU A 68 -14.12 -14.49 -3.59
N VAL A 69 -13.48 -14.17 -4.70
CA VAL A 69 -14.15 -13.59 -5.88
C VAL A 69 -15.13 -14.58 -6.49
N GLN A 70 -14.75 -15.85 -6.63
CA GLN A 70 -15.65 -16.89 -7.15
C GLN A 70 -16.84 -17.17 -6.22
N ALA A 71 -16.69 -16.99 -4.90
CA ALA A 71 -17.79 -17.18 -3.94
C ALA A 71 -18.96 -16.19 -4.13
N HIS A 72 -18.74 -15.09 -4.86
CA HIS A 72 -19.79 -14.13 -5.20
C HIS A 72 -20.61 -14.53 -6.43
N ASP A 73 -20.28 -15.60 -7.15
CA ASP A 73 -21.06 -16.01 -8.34
C ASP A 73 -22.55 -16.24 -8.01
N PRO A 74 -23.49 -15.76 -8.86
CA PRO A 74 -23.27 -15.07 -10.14
C PRO A 74 -23.19 -13.53 -10.04
N LEU A 75 -23.13 -12.95 -8.83
CA LEU A 75 -23.02 -11.51 -8.66
C LEU A 75 -21.64 -11.02 -9.14
N PRO A 76 -21.55 -9.90 -9.88
CA PRO A 76 -20.26 -9.36 -10.32
C PRO A 76 -19.30 -9.09 -9.15
N ALA A 77 -18.07 -9.60 -9.25
CA ALA A 77 -16.98 -9.32 -8.31
C ALA A 77 -15.65 -9.12 -9.06
N LEU A 78 -14.89 -8.09 -8.66
CA LEU A 78 -13.62 -7.69 -9.27
C LEU A 78 -12.52 -7.54 -8.21
N LEU A 79 -11.29 -7.89 -8.58
CA LEU A 79 -10.08 -7.57 -7.83
C LEU A 79 -9.44 -6.32 -8.42
N LEU A 80 -9.22 -5.31 -7.57
CA LEU A 80 -8.57 -4.06 -7.93
C LEU A 80 -7.26 -3.91 -7.16
N ASP A 81 -6.24 -3.34 -7.79
CA ASP A 81 -5.05 -2.87 -7.07
C ASP A 81 -5.21 -1.42 -6.58
N ALA A 82 -4.17 -0.89 -5.92
CA ALA A 82 -4.17 0.45 -5.35
C ALA A 82 -4.27 1.56 -6.41
N GLU A 83 -3.90 1.27 -7.66
CA GLU A 83 -3.99 2.17 -8.81
C GLU A 83 -5.29 1.96 -9.61
N TRP A 84 -6.28 1.26 -9.04
CA TRP A 84 -7.59 0.97 -9.64
C TRP A 84 -7.55 0.10 -10.91
N ASN A 85 -6.47 -0.65 -11.15
CA ASN A 85 -6.42 -1.59 -12.25
C ASN A 85 -7.15 -2.89 -11.89
N VAL A 86 -7.90 -3.44 -12.84
CA VAL A 86 -8.52 -4.76 -12.70
C VAL A 86 -7.45 -5.85 -12.80
N ARG A 87 -7.35 -6.68 -11.76
CA ARG A 87 -6.41 -7.81 -11.67
C ARG A 87 -7.08 -9.17 -11.81
N GLY A 88 -8.40 -9.23 -11.71
CA GLY A 88 -9.19 -10.45 -11.87
C GLY A 88 -10.67 -10.21 -11.58
N GLY A 89 -11.50 -11.22 -11.82
CA GLY A 89 -12.94 -11.17 -11.59
C GLY A 89 -13.57 -12.55 -11.68
N ASN A 90 -14.84 -12.65 -11.27
CA ASN A 90 -15.65 -13.84 -11.51
C ASN A 90 -16.44 -13.72 -12.82
N ARG A 91 -17.26 -14.73 -13.13
CA ARG A 91 -18.02 -14.76 -14.38
C ARG A 91 -19.03 -13.63 -14.49
N GLY A 92 -19.60 -13.19 -13.37
CA GLY A 92 -20.54 -12.07 -13.33
C GLY A 92 -19.89 -10.71 -13.63
N GLY A 93 -18.57 -10.58 -13.51
CA GLY A 93 -17.82 -9.33 -13.74
C GLY A 93 -17.28 -9.15 -15.16
N HIS A 94 -17.56 -10.07 -16.09
CA HIS A 94 -17.13 -10.04 -17.49
C HIS A 94 -18.22 -9.54 -18.44
#